data_AF-A0A7R9ZJK6-F1
#
_entry.id   AF-A0A7R9ZJK6-F1
#
_cell.length_a   1.000
_cell.length_b   1.000
_cell.length_c   1.000
_cell.angle_alpha   90.00
_cell.angle_beta   90.00
_cell.angle_gamma   90.00
#
_symmetry.space_group_name_H-M   'P 1'
#
loop_
_entity.id
_entity.type
_entity.pdbx_description
1 polymer ?
#
loop_
_entity_poly.entity_id
_entity_poly.type
_entity_poly.pdbx_seq_one_letter_code
_entity_poly.pdbx_strand_id
1 'polypeptide(L)'
;MSIPIRRGDELHKAMIQFLPETDCEYARYPMNYERWLDPGETGPKGEPCFIASPNDDGIKKGYVYGPGNKGKGYYHMLTRSAQTALYSQITHKQPSVSCCCAGGDKDPDAYDKWDDVQRVMYARYKSNVPNDGRANEAAMAEAQGMANAAHHGTQGMQAGAMAGSMLG
;
A
#
# COMPACT_ATOMS: atom_id res chain seq x y z
N MET A 1 4.21 -15.06 13.35
CA MET A 1 5.48 -14.39 13.71
C MET A 1 5.28 -12.93 13.33
N SER A 2 5.07 -12.04 14.31
CA SER A 2 4.84 -10.61 14.00
C SER A 2 6.19 -9.96 13.78
N ILE A 3 6.53 -9.64 12.53
CA ILE A 3 7.72 -8.85 12.22
C ILE A 3 7.50 -7.47 12.86
N PRO A 4 8.39 -7.01 13.76
CA PRO A 4 8.25 -5.69 14.37
C PRO A 4 8.36 -4.64 13.26
N ILE A 5 7.30 -3.83 13.10
CA ILE A 5 7.33 -2.69 12.18
C ILE A 5 8.49 -1.79 12.59
N ARG A 6 9.33 -1.39 11.63
CA ARG A 6 10.43 -0.44 11.84
C ARG A 6 9.95 0.84 12.54
N ARG A 7 10.87 1.55 13.20
CA ARG A 7 10.52 2.86 13.81
C ARG A 7 9.99 3.79 12.73
N GLY A 8 9.05 4.68 13.08
CA GLY A 8 8.34 5.52 12.10
C GLY A 8 9.24 6.31 11.15
N ASP A 9 10.35 6.86 11.67
CA ASP A 9 11.33 7.60 10.84
C ASP A 9 12.12 6.69 9.89
N GLU A 10 12.41 5.44 10.29
CA GLU A 10 13.10 4.45 9.42
C GLU A 10 12.18 3.99 8.31
N LEU A 11 10.90 3.77 8.63
CA LEU A 11 9.87 3.43 7.65
C LEU A 11 9.66 4.57 6.66
N HIS A 12 9.60 5.81 7.11
CA HIS A 12 9.48 6.96 6.22
C HIS A 12 10.70 7.10 5.29
N LYS A 13 11.92 6.88 5.80
CA LYS A 13 13.12 6.83 4.95
C LYS A 13 13.04 5.73 3.89
N ALA A 14 12.56 4.54 4.27
CA ALA A 14 12.33 3.45 3.32
C ALA A 14 11.27 3.82 2.27
N MET A 15 10.19 4.50 2.67
CA MET A 15 9.18 5.01 1.73
C MET A 15 9.82 5.94 0.70
N ILE A 16 10.65 6.89 1.13
CA ILE A 16 11.37 7.82 0.23
C ILE A 16 12.31 7.06 -0.71
N GLN A 17 12.98 6.01 -0.23
CA GLN A 17 13.88 5.18 -1.03
C GLN A 17 13.15 4.53 -2.23
N PHE A 18 11.96 3.98 -2.02
CA PHE A 18 11.20 3.32 -3.10
C PHE A 18 10.29 4.28 -3.88
N LEU A 19 9.76 5.30 -3.21
CA LEU A 19 8.75 6.24 -3.70
C LEU A 19 9.19 7.67 -3.34
N PRO A 20 10.12 8.26 -4.11
CA PRO A 20 10.71 9.57 -3.80
C PRO A 20 9.69 10.71 -3.78
N GLU A 21 8.52 10.54 -4.40
CA GLU A 21 7.38 11.48 -4.33
C GLU A 21 6.88 11.67 -2.89
N THR A 22 7.12 10.68 -2.02
CA THR A 22 6.78 10.71 -0.59
C THR A 22 7.73 11.56 0.25
N ASP A 23 8.78 12.15 -0.33
CA ASP A 23 9.62 13.16 0.33
C ASP A 23 8.88 14.52 0.42
N CYS A 24 7.79 14.52 1.19
CA CYS A 24 6.97 15.69 1.48
C CYS A 24 6.25 15.53 2.83
N GLU A 25 5.82 16.65 3.42
CA GLU A 25 5.14 16.65 4.71
C GLU A 25 3.82 15.85 4.68
N TYR A 26 3.15 15.82 3.53
CA TYR A 26 1.86 15.18 3.35
C TYR A 26 1.91 13.65 3.30
N ALA A 27 3.08 13.06 3.01
CA ALA A 27 3.26 11.62 2.94
C ALA A 27 3.92 11.03 4.19
N ARG A 28 4.31 11.86 5.16
CA ARG A 28 5.09 11.45 6.33
C ARG A 28 4.39 10.32 7.08
N TYR A 29 5.18 9.36 7.58
CA TYR A 29 4.68 8.31 8.47
C TYR A 29 4.95 8.69 9.95
N PRO A 30 3.99 8.51 10.87
CA PRO A 30 2.59 8.18 10.58
C PRO A 30 1.85 9.39 9.97
N MET A 31 0.96 9.10 9.03
CA MET A 31 0.04 10.06 8.43
C MET A 31 -1.17 10.24 9.35
N ASN A 32 -1.60 11.48 9.55
CA ASN A 32 -2.76 11.81 10.37
C ASN A 32 -3.49 13.05 9.83
N TYR A 33 -4.44 12.82 8.94
CA TYR A 33 -5.35 13.84 8.42
C TYR A 33 -6.80 13.35 8.56
N GLU A 34 -7.74 14.29 8.55
CA GLU A 34 -9.16 14.00 8.83
C GLU A 34 -9.87 13.27 7.67
N ARG A 35 -9.54 13.63 6.43
CA ARG A 35 -10.17 13.08 5.22
C ARG A 35 -9.25 13.14 4.02
N TRP A 36 -9.51 12.29 3.04
CA TRP A 36 -8.94 12.43 1.71
C TRP A 36 -9.51 13.69 1.03
N LEU A 37 -8.68 14.38 0.27
CA LEU A 37 -9.09 15.49 -0.58
C LEU A 37 -9.61 14.98 -1.92
N ASP A 38 -10.61 15.67 -2.45
CA ASP A 38 -11.11 15.43 -3.79
C ASP A 38 -10.17 16.05 -4.83
N PRO A 39 -9.96 15.41 -5.99
CA PRO A 39 -9.10 15.96 -7.05
C PRO A 39 -9.54 17.35 -7.59
N GLY A 40 -10.78 17.76 -7.35
CA GLY A 40 -11.28 19.10 -7.73
C GLY A 40 -11.05 20.18 -6.68
N GLU A 41 -10.54 19.83 -5.50
CA GLU A 41 -10.26 20.77 -4.41
C GLU A 41 -8.84 21.35 -4.52
N THR A 42 -8.54 22.28 -3.62
CA THR A 42 -7.18 22.77 -3.36
C THR A 42 -6.61 22.11 -2.11
N GLY A 43 -5.31 21.84 -2.13
CA GLY A 43 -4.54 21.33 -1.01
C GLY A 43 -4.37 22.35 0.12
N PRO A 44 -3.70 21.95 1.21
CA PRO A 44 -3.57 22.75 2.43
C PRO A 44 -2.87 24.11 2.24
N LYS A 45 -2.08 24.29 1.18
CA LYS A 45 -1.38 25.54 0.84
C LYS A 45 -1.98 26.25 -0.38
N GLY A 46 -3.18 25.84 -0.81
CA GLY A 46 -3.87 26.40 -1.98
C GLY A 46 -3.42 25.82 -3.32
N GLU A 47 -2.58 24.78 -3.32
CA GLU A 47 -2.15 24.08 -4.53
C GLU A 47 -3.29 23.22 -5.13
N PRO A 48 -3.40 23.06 -6.45
CA PRO A 48 -4.47 22.23 -7.03
C PRO A 48 -4.30 20.74 -6.67
N CYS A 49 -5.37 20.05 -6.24
CA CYS A 49 -5.27 18.62 -5.93
C CYS A 49 -5.07 17.72 -7.17
N PHE A 50 -5.29 18.25 -8.37
CA PHE A 50 -5.07 17.57 -9.64
C PHE A 50 -4.46 18.52 -10.66
N ILE A 51 -3.41 18.05 -11.33
CA ILE A 51 -2.78 18.72 -12.46
C ILE A 51 -2.81 17.75 -13.63
N ALA A 52 -3.68 18.01 -14.60
CA ALA A 52 -3.75 17.21 -15.81
C ALA A 52 -2.40 17.23 -16.52
N SER A 53 -1.86 16.05 -16.82
CA SER A 53 -0.67 15.93 -17.68
C SER A 53 -0.75 14.64 -18.49
N PRO A 54 -0.62 14.70 -19.83
CA PRO A 54 -0.66 13.51 -20.67
C PRO A 54 0.56 12.59 -20.45
N ASN A 55 1.67 13.17 -20.00
CA ASN A 55 2.96 12.51 -19.84
C ASN A 55 3.42 12.54 -18.38
N ASP A 56 4.28 11.59 -18.03
CA ASP A 56 5.01 11.63 -16.77
C ASP A 56 6.23 12.54 -16.96
N ASP A 57 6.12 13.77 -16.46
CA ASP A 57 7.18 14.77 -16.43
C ASP A 57 8.21 14.50 -15.31
N GLY A 58 8.13 13.34 -14.63
CA GLY A 58 9.03 12.89 -13.59
C GLY A 58 8.55 13.18 -12.16
N ILE A 59 9.49 13.12 -11.22
CA ILE A 59 9.21 13.23 -9.78
C ILE A 59 8.78 14.65 -9.44
N LYS A 60 7.60 14.77 -8.84
CA LYS A 60 7.06 16.04 -8.33
C LYS A 60 6.73 15.89 -6.85
N LYS A 61 7.48 16.57 -5.97
CA LYS A 61 7.27 16.47 -4.52
C LYS A 61 5.82 16.81 -4.15
N GLY A 62 5.20 15.96 -3.33
CA GLY A 62 3.81 16.12 -2.91
C GLY A 62 2.76 15.72 -3.96
N TYR A 63 3.18 15.23 -5.12
CA TYR A 63 2.30 14.77 -6.18
C TYR A 63 2.74 13.40 -6.69
N VAL A 64 1.77 12.63 -7.17
CA VAL A 64 2.01 11.31 -7.73
C VAL A 64 1.38 11.27 -9.11
N TYR A 65 2.17 10.89 -10.11
CA TYR A 65 1.66 10.71 -11.46
C TYR A 65 0.91 9.38 -11.57
N GLY A 66 -0.26 9.41 -12.20
CA GLY A 66 -1.00 8.19 -12.47
C GLY A 66 -2.40 8.43 -13.05
N PRO A 67 -3.14 7.33 -13.29
CA PRO A 67 -4.56 7.41 -13.60
C PRO A 67 -5.39 7.72 -12.35
N GLY A 68 -6.55 8.35 -12.52
CA GLY A 68 -7.51 8.57 -11.44
C GLY A 68 -8.82 9.17 -11.93
N ASN A 69 -9.68 9.58 -10.98
CA ASN A 69 -11.05 10.01 -11.24
C ASN A 69 -11.19 11.23 -12.17
N LYS A 70 -10.15 12.05 -12.34
CA LYS A 70 -10.14 13.22 -13.24
C LYS A 70 -9.33 12.98 -14.52
N GLY A 71 -8.92 11.74 -14.77
CA GLY A 71 -8.07 11.38 -15.90
C GLY A 71 -6.62 11.16 -15.50
N LYS A 72 -5.73 11.14 -16.48
CA LYS A 72 -4.29 10.94 -16.28
C LYS A 72 -3.62 12.25 -15.89
N GLY A 73 -2.76 12.23 -14.88
CA GLY A 73 -2.02 13.40 -14.45
C GLY A 73 -1.41 13.25 -13.06
N TYR A 74 -1.05 14.38 -12.47
CA TYR A 74 -0.47 14.46 -11.14
C TYR A 74 -1.57 14.70 -10.10
N TYR A 75 -1.67 13.78 -9.15
CA TYR A 75 -2.59 13.86 -8.03
C TYR A 75 -1.85 14.25 -6.76
N HIS A 76 -2.40 15.18 -5.99
CA HIS A 76 -1.82 15.59 -4.72
C HIS A 76 -1.82 14.43 -3.72
N MET A 77 -0.78 14.35 -2.88
CA MET A 77 -0.54 13.23 -1.97
C MET A 77 -1.72 12.91 -1.04
N LEU A 78 -2.49 13.93 -0.64
CA LEU A 78 -3.68 13.78 0.20
C LEU A 78 -4.94 13.34 -0.56
N THR A 79 -4.82 12.91 -1.82
CA THR A 79 -5.95 12.36 -2.58
C THR A 79 -5.89 10.83 -2.62
N ARG A 80 -7.05 10.19 -2.73
CA ARG A 80 -7.14 8.72 -2.85
C ARG A 80 -6.51 8.18 -4.14
N SER A 81 -6.61 8.95 -5.24
CA SER A 81 -5.96 8.61 -6.51
C SER A 81 -4.44 8.53 -6.37
N ALA A 82 -3.82 9.45 -5.65
CA ALA A 82 -2.37 9.42 -5.40
C ALA A 82 -1.94 8.16 -4.65
N GLN A 83 -2.67 7.78 -3.58
CA GLN A 83 -2.37 6.55 -2.83
C GLN A 83 -2.57 5.27 -3.67
N THR A 84 -3.57 5.26 -4.55
CA THR A 84 -3.79 4.16 -5.50
C THR A 84 -2.62 4.02 -6.47
N ALA A 85 -2.14 5.14 -7.02
CA ALA A 85 -0.98 5.16 -7.90
C ALA A 85 0.30 4.71 -7.16
N LEU A 86 0.54 5.20 -5.94
CA LEU A 86 1.69 4.77 -5.12
C LEU A 86 1.66 3.27 -4.83
N TYR A 87 0.50 2.72 -4.46
CA TYR A 87 0.37 1.28 -4.20
C TYR A 87 0.65 0.44 -5.46
N SER A 88 0.18 0.89 -6.62
CA SER A 88 0.50 0.25 -7.90
C SER A 88 2.01 0.33 -8.19
N GLN A 89 2.63 1.49 -7.99
CA GLN A 89 4.06 1.70 -8.24
C GLN A 89 4.93 0.83 -7.33
N ILE A 90 4.68 0.81 -6.01
CA ILE A 90 5.48 0.00 -5.08
C ILE A 90 5.38 -1.49 -5.40
N THR A 91 4.20 -1.96 -5.83
CA THR A 91 4.00 -3.37 -6.24
C THR A 91 4.88 -3.74 -7.43
N HIS A 92 5.12 -2.82 -8.37
CA HIS A 92 6.04 -3.03 -9.49
C HIS A 92 7.53 -2.84 -9.13
N LYS A 93 7.83 -2.27 -7.96
CA LYS A 93 9.19 -2.06 -7.45
C LYS A 93 9.68 -3.18 -6.52
N GLN A 94 9.02 -4.33 -6.54
CA GLN A 94 9.41 -5.49 -5.74
C GLN A 94 10.87 -5.89 -6.03
N PRO A 95 11.74 -5.94 -5.01
CA PRO A 95 13.09 -6.46 -5.16
C PRO A 95 13.03 -7.90 -5.70
N SER A 96 13.87 -8.19 -6.70
CA SER A 96 13.92 -9.52 -7.31
C SER A 96 14.33 -10.57 -6.27
N VAL A 97 13.39 -11.41 -5.87
CA VAL A 97 13.67 -12.64 -5.13
C VAL A 97 14.16 -13.67 -6.13
N SER A 98 15.48 -13.84 -6.25
CA SER A 98 16.02 -14.88 -7.12
C SER A 98 15.45 -16.24 -6.69
N CYS A 99 14.74 -16.88 -7.62
CA CYS A 99 14.21 -18.23 -7.49
C CYS A 99 15.35 -19.18 -7.06
N CYS A 100 15.02 -20.21 -6.27
CA CYS A 100 15.92 -21.16 -5.61
C CYS A 100 16.97 -21.85 -6.51
N CYS A 101 16.97 -21.60 -7.81
CA CYS A 101 17.83 -22.21 -8.82
C CYS A 101 18.85 -21.23 -9.44
N ALA A 102 18.78 -19.93 -9.16
CA ALA A 102 19.72 -18.94 -9.69
C ALA A 102 20.42 -18.23 -8.52
N GLY A 103 21.75 -18.38 -8.44
CA GLY A 103 22.61 -17.81 -7.38
C GLY A 103 22.76 -16.29 -7.44
N GLY A 104 21.67 -15.55 -7.60
CA GLY A 104 21.64 -14.11 -7.37
C GLY A 104 21.56 -13.82 -5.88
N ASP A 105 22.36 -12.84 -5.42
CA ASP A 105 22.36 -12.39 -4.03
C ASP A 105 20.94 -11.95 -3.63
N LYS A 106 20.35 -12.68 -2.70
CA LYS A 106 19.12 -12.25 -2.03
C LYS A 106 19.53 -11.15 -1.07
N ASP A 107 18.99 -9.94 -1.25
CA ASP A 107 19.06 -8.89 -0.24
C ASP A 107 17.77 -8.97 0.60
N PRO A 108 17.75 -9.78 1.69
CA PRO A 108 16.58 -9.91 2.55
C PRO A 108 16.19 -8.57 3.17
N ASP A 109 17.15 -7.70 3.46
CA ASP A 109 16.88 -6.40 4.07
C ASP A 109 16.12 -5.49 3.10
N ALA A 110 16.48 -5.47 1.81
CA ALA A 110 15.75 -4.73 0.79
C ALA A 110 14.32 -5.25 0.61
N TYR A 111 14.14 -6.58 0.64
CA TYR A 111 12.81 -7.18 0.58
C TYR A 111 11.96 -6.80 1.78
N ASP A 112 12.51 -6.88 3.00
CA ASP A 112 11.81 -6.49 4.22
C ASP A 112 11.47 -4.99 4.23
N LYS A 113 12.32 -4.12 3.67
CA LYS A 113 11.99 -2.69 3.49
C LYS A 113 10.86 -2.48 2.50
N TRP A 114 10.90 -3.19 1.39
CA TRP A 114 9.83 -3.13 0.40
C TRP A 114 8.50 -3.63 0.96
N ASP A 115 8.49 -4.76 1.67
CA ASP A 115 7.28 -5.34 2.26
C ASP A 115 6.65 -4.41 3.30
N ASP A 116 7.46 -3.82 4.19
CA ASP A 116 6.98 -2.81 5.14
C ASP A 116 6.33 -1.60 4.43
N VAL A 117 6.98 -1.06 3.40
CA VAL A 117 6.46 0.08 2.63
C VAL A 117 5.19 -0.31 1.87
N GLN A 118 5.17 -1.50 1.26
CA GLN A 118 4.01 -2.01 0.54
C GLN A 118 2.80 -2.14 1.47
N ARG A 119 3.00 -2.67 2.69
CA ARG A 119 1.93 -2.79 3.70
C ARG A 119 1.36 -1.44 4.11
N VAL A 120 2.20 -0.42 4.32
CA VAL A 120 1.74 0.95 4.60
C VAL A 120 0.92 1.50 3.43
N MET A 121 1.44 1.39 2.20
CA MET A 121 0.74 1.90 1.01
C MET A 121 -0.59 1.18 0.79
N TYR A 122 -0.63 -0.13 1.02
CA TYR A 122 -1.86 -0.92 0.96
C TYR A 122 -2.88 -0.46 2.01
N ALA A 123 -2.45 -0.28 3.26
CA ALA A 123 -3.32 0.19 4.33
C ALA A 123 -3.90 1.58 4.00
N ARG A 124 -3.08 2.52 3.51
CA ARG A 124 -3.53 3.86 3.07
C ARG A 124 -4.51 3.79 1.90
N TYR A 125 -4.23 2.95 0.90
CA TYR A 125 -5.10 2.73 -0.25
C TYR A 125 -6.50 2.21 0.15
N LYS A 126 -6.53 1.26 1.11
CA LYS A 126 -7.77 0.67 1.63
C LYS A 126 -8.53 1.59 2.57
N SER A 127 -7.84 2.41 3.34
CA SER A 127 -8.44 3.27 4.35
C SER A 127 -9.34 4.36 3.73
N ASN A 128 -10.47 4.62 4.38
CA ASN A 128 -11.35 5.73 4.03
C ASN A 128 -10.84 7.08 4.54
N VAL A 129 -9.83 7.07 5.41
CA VAL A 129 -9.19 8.28 5.95
C VAL A 129 -7.66 8.20 5.87
N PRO A 130 -6.98 9.34 5.61
CA PRO A 130 -5.52 9.47 5.66
C PRO A 130 -4.99 9.42 7.09
N ASN A 131 -5.20 8.30 7.77
CA ASN A 131 -4.73 8.08 9.14
C ASN A 131 -4.16 6.66 9.24
N ASP A 132 -2.86 6.56 9.42
CA ASP A 132 -2.16 5.25 9.40
C ASP A 132 -2.54 4.36 10.59
N GLY A 133 -2.90 4.95 11.74
CA GLY A 133 -3.39 4.20 12.90
C GLY A 133 -4.70 3.48 12.59
N ARG A 134 -5.69 4.23 12.09
CA ARG A 134 -6.99 3.68 11.68
C ARG A 134 -6.89 2.74 10.49
N ALA A 135 -5.99 3.05 9.54
CA ALA A 135 -5.73 2.20 8.38
C ALA A 135 -5.20 0.82 8.79
N ASN A 136 -4.28 0.79 9.77
CA ASN A 136 -3.72 -0.45 10.28
C ASN A 136 -4.77 -1.31 11.01
N GLU A 137 -5.63 -0.69 11.84
CA GLU A 137 -6.76 -1.37 12.48
C GLU A 137 -7.70 -2.03 11.45
N ALA A 138 -8.05 -1.29 10.39
CA ALA A 138 -8.90 -1.80 9.32
C ALA A 138 -8.24 -2.96 8.54
N ALA A 139 -6.96 -2.83 8.21
CA ALA A 139 -6.21 -3.88 7.52
C ALA A 139 -6.11 -5.18 8.36
N MET A 140 -5.86 -5.05 9.67
CA MET A 140 -5.84 -6.19 10.59
C MET A 140 -7.20 -6.86 10.71
N ALA A 141 -8.29 -6.10 10.77
CA ALA A 141 -9.65 -6.65 10.80
C ALA A 141 -9.98 -7.45 9.52
N GLU A 142 -9.59 -6.96 8.34
CA GLU A 142 -9.80 -7.66 7.06
C GLU A 142 -8.97 -8.95 7.01
N ALA A 143 -7.70 -8.91 7.43
CA ALA A 143 -6.83 -10.08 7.49
C ALA A 143 -7.38 -11.15 8.45
N GLN A 144 -7.91 -10.75 9.61
CA GLN A 144 -8.54 -11.67 10.55
C GLN A 144 -9.84 -12.27 9.98
N GLY A 145 -10.64 -11.47 9.27
CA GLY A 145 -11.81 -11.96 8.55
C GLY A 145 -11.47 -13.01 7.49
N MET A 146 -10.45 -12.75 6.66
CA MET A 146 -9.97 -13.69 5.64
C MET A 146 -9.40 -14.98 6.25
N ALA A 147 -8.61 -14.88 7.34
CA ALA A 147 -8.07 -16.03 8.05
C ALA A 147 -9.17 -16.91 8.64
N ASN A 148 -10.19 -16.30 9.24
CA ASN A 148 -11.36 -17.03 9.75
C ASN A 148 -12.14 -17.71 8.62
N ALA A 149 -12.36 -17.03 7.50
CA ALA A 149 -13.04 -17.61 6.33
C ALA A 149 -12.27 -18.80 5.74
N ALA A 150 -10.94 -18.70 5.63
CA ALA A 150 -10.09 -19.81 5.19
C ALA A 150 -10.16 -20.99 6.16
N HIS A 151 -10.09 -20.75 7.47
CA HIS A 151 -10.21 -21.81 8.49
C HIS A 151 -11.55 -22.55 8.41
N HIS A 152 -12.66 -21.83 8.29
CA HIS A 152 -13.99 -22.43 8.15
C HIS A 152 -14.20 -23.15 6.80
N GLY A 153 -13.66 -22.61 5.70
CA GLY A 153 -13.70 -23.26 4.40
C GLY A 153 -12.91 -24.58 4.36
N THR A 154 -11.77 -24.64 5.05
CA THR A 154 -10.93 -25.86 5.11
C THR A 154 -11.56 -26.93 6.01
N GLN A 155 -12.23 -26.55 7.11
CA GLN A 155 -12.98 -27.47 7.95
C GLN A 155 -14.20 -28.06 7.22
N GLY A 156 -14.90 -27.27 6.39
CA GLY A 156 -16.00 -27.76 5.55
C GLY A 156 -15.55 -28.81 4.52
N MET A 157 -14.38 -28.62 3.90
CA MET A 157 -13.83 -29.60 2.95
C MET A 157 -13.32 -30.88 3.64
N GLN A 158 -12.73 -30.78 4.83
CA GLN A 158 -12.34 -31.97 5.61
C GLN A 158 -13.54 -32.77 6.11
N ALA A 159 -14.64 -32.11 6.50
CA ALA A 159 -15.87 -32.80 6.90
C ALA A 159 -16.57 -33.51 5.70
N GLY A 160 -16.53 -32.89 4.51
CA GLY A 160 -17.08 -33.51 3.29
C GLY A 160 -16.28 -34.73 2.80
N ALA A 161 -14.95 -34.70 2.92
CA ALA A 161 -14.09 -35.82 2.52
C ALA A 161 -14.19 -37.03 3.47
N MET A 162 -14.47 -36.82 4.76
CA MET A 162 -14.64 -37.91 5.74
C MET A 162 -16.01 -38.58 5.68
N ALA A 163 -17.05 -37.88 5.21
CA ALA A 163 -18.40 -38.45 5.05
C ALA A 163 -18.55 -39.32 3.77
N GLY A 164 -17.67 -39.15 2.77
CA GLY A 164 -17.69 -39.92 1.53
C GLY A 164 -17.02 -41.30 1.60
N SER A 165 -16.35 -41.64 2.71
CA SER A 165 -15.58 -42.89 2.86
C SER A 165 -16.27 -43.98 3.69
N MET A 166 -17.56 -43.84 4.02
CA MET A 166 -18.34 -44.84 4.79
C MET A 166 -19.47 -45.51 3.98
N LEU A 167 -19.44 -45.45 2.65
CA LEU A 167 -20.47 -46.03 1.77
C LEU A 167 -19.92 -46.97 0.68
N GLY A 168 -18.72 -47.53 0.87
CA GLY A 168 -18.13 -48.54 -0.02
C GLY A 168 -17.76 -49.80 0.73
#